data_AF-A0A7L3US34-F1
#
_entry.id   AF-A0A7L3US34-F1
#
_cell.length_a   1.000
_cell.length_b   1.000
_cell.length_c   1.000
_cell.angle_alpha   90.00
_cell.angle_beta   90.00
_cell.angle_gamma   90.00
#
_symmetry.space_group_name_H-M   'P 1'
#
loop_
_entity.id
_entity.type
_entity.pdbx_description
1 polymer ?
#
loop_
_entity_poly.entity_id
_entity_poly.type
_entity_poly.pdbx_seq_one_letter_code
_entity_poly.pdbx_strand_id
1 'polypeptide(L)'
;LRNFRIRVQQECTCTSERQGENMLCFLHHPEEELRRHQDPSLLHSLCTGSYLDVEKTARWFYQLVRAIWPALRESHHWHLVLLPPRRSCQFKVTNGRESYRIEMLFGVRQGNSDVFVSSQPRQAHTSSTIWPESYAVAEMKFFRYIARRAPPDSLHLKCLQFFTRLQLGLGFSTYTIKTIVMHLLSILPMSQWRRRHFVRRLMDISESLRTCVEMRRLNHFIVGNQRLPEGIRLPPEVLMARSCNLFHDLVMDPFAHSQAMSQYMDL
;
A
#
# COMPACT_ATOMS: atom_id res chain seq x y z
N LEU A 1 -3.56 2.08 12.97
CA LEU A 1 -4.49 1.83 11.85
C LEU A 1 -5.14 0.47 12.03
N ARG A 2 -6.29 0.26 11.39
CA ARG A 2 -7.17 -0.89 11.64
C ARG A 2 -6.74 -2.13 10.84
N ASN A 3 -7.15 -3.28 11.33
CA ASN A 3 -7.00 -4.57 10.67
C ASN A 3 -8.39 -5.09 10.32
N PHE A 4 -8.55 -5.64 9.13
CA PHE A 4 -9.82 -6.15 8.64
C PHE A 4 -9.72 -7.64 8.28
N ARG A 5 -10.87 -8.30 8.26
CA ARG A 5 -11.03 -9.61 7.60
C ARG A 5 -12.12 -9.45 6.54
N ILE A 6 -11.82 -9.86 5.32
CA ILE A 6 -12.74 -9.72 4.19
C ILE A 6 -13.54 -11.01 4.11
N ARG A 7 -14.83 -10.96 4.44
CA ARG A 7 -15.71 -12.11 4.27
C ARG A 7 -16.09 -12.23 2.80
N VAL A 8 -15.97 -13.42 2.24
CA VAL A 8 -16.38 -13.73 0.87
C VAL A 8 -17.53 -14.72 0.94
N GLN A 9 -18.59 -14.46 0.18
CA GLN A 9 -19.77 -15.30 0.08
C GLN A 9 -20.05 -15.57 -1.39
N GLN A 10 -20.49 -16.79 -1.68
CA GLN A 10 -21.01 -17.13 -3.00
C GLN A 10 -22.47 -16.73 -3.07
N GLU A 11 -22.84 -16.07 -4.15
CA GLU A 11 -24.23 -15.81 -4.50
C GLU A 11 -24.59 -16.67 -5.71
N CYS A 12 -25.74 -17.32 -5.65
CA CYS A 12 -26.25 -18.13 -6.75
C CYS A 12 -26.86 -17.22 -7.81
N THR A 13 -26.46 -17.40 -9.07
CA THR A 13 -27.07 -16.72 -10.22
C THR A 13 -27.87 -17.66 -11.12
N CYS A 14 -28.16 -18.88 -10.68
CA CYS A 14 -28.97 -19.82 -11.46
C CYS A 14 -30.37 -19.26 -11.71
N THR A 15 -30.72 -19.04 -12.97
CA THR A 15 -32.12 -18.89 -13.40
C THR A 15 -32.78 -20.26 -13.40
N SER A 16 -34.06 -20.31 -13.04
CA SER A 16 -34.87 -21.54 -12.97
C SER A 16 -34.86 -22.36 -14.26
N GLU A 17 -34.51 -21.73 -15.39
CA GLU A 17 -34.33 -22.38 -16.68
C GLU A 17 -32.98 -21.97 -17.29
N ARG A 18 -32.29 -22.97 -17.86
CA ARG A 18 -30.98 -22.94 -18.54
C ARG A 18 -29.76 -23.12 -17.63
N GLN A 19 -29.58 -24.37 -17.22
CA GLN A 19 -28.24 -24.94 -17.03
C GLN A 19 -27.47 -24.76 -18.35
N GLY A 20 -26.46 -23.89 -18.36
CA GLY A 20 -25.44 -23.94 -19.40
C GLY A 20 -24.77 -25.30 -19.32
N GLU A 21 -24.71 -26.02 -20.45
CA GLU A 21 -24.58 -27.48 -20.54
C GLU A 21 -23.35 -28.14 -19.87
N ASN A 22 -22.44 -27.41 -19.20
CA ASN A 22 -21.24 -28.00 -18.60
C ASN A 22 -20.71 -27.40 -17.28
N MET A 23 -21.41 -26.45 -16.62
CA MET A 23 -20.95 -25.93 -15.31
C MET A 23 -22.01 -26.12 -14.21
N LEU A 24 -21.67 -26.92 -13.21
CA LEU A 24 -22.49 -27.20 -12.05
C LEU A 24 -22.43 -26.03 -11.06
N CYS A 25 -23.58 -25.71 -10.47
CA CYS A 25 -23.65 -24.66 -9.45
C CYS A 25 -23.01 -25.12 -8.13
N PHE A 26 -22.04 -24.36 -7.63
CA PHE A 26 -21.34 -24.63 -6.37
C PHE A 26 -22.27 -24.65 -5.13
N LEU A 27 -23.47 -24.08 -5.23
CA LEU A 27 -24.45 -24.00 -4.13
C LEU A 27 -25.55 -25.05 -4.20
N HIS A 28 -25.78 -25.67 -5.36
CA HIS A 28 -26.85 -26.65 -5.56
C HIS A 28 -26.35 -28.09 -5.70
N HIS A 29 -25.06 -28.28 -6.00
CA HIS A 29 -24.44 -29.59 -6.14
C HIS A 29 -23.51 -29.93 -4.97
N PRO A 30 -23.44 -31.20 -4.56
CA PRO A 30 -22.52 -31.63 -3.52
C PRO A 30 -21.05 -31.50 -3.95
N GLU A 31 -20.17 -31.28 -2.98
CA GLU A 31 -18.74 -31.00 -3.24
C GLU A 31 -18.03 -32.13 -4.00
N GLU A 32 -18.44 -33.39 -3.79
CA GLU A 32 -17.86 -34.56 -4.45
C GLU A 32 -18.14 -34.59 -5.96
N GLU A 33 -19.33 -34.17 -6.37
CA GLU A 33 -19.72 -34.07 -7.78
C GLU A 33 -18.96 -32.92 -8.45
N LEU A 34 -18.89 -31.77 -7.78
CA LEU A 34 -18.16 -30.60 -8.25
C LEU A 34 -16.68 -30.91 -8.49
N ARG A 35 -16.01 -31.61 -7.57
CA ARG A 35 -14.59 -31.98 -7.69
C ARG A 35 -14.28 -32.89 -8.88
N ARG A 36 -15.25 -33.64 -9.39
CA ARG A 36 -15.07 -34.54 -10.55
C ARG A 36 -15.27 -33.83 -11.88
N HIS A 37 -16.11 -32.79 -11.90
CA HIS A 37 -16.56 -32.16 -13.13
C HIS A 37 -15.94 -30.78 -13.39
N GLN A 38 -15.44 -30.10 -12.36
CA GLN A 38 -14.91 -28.74 -12.51
C GLN A 38 -13.85 -28.36 -11.47
N ASP A 39 -13.10 -27.30 -11.77
CA ASP A 39 -12.10 -26.73 -10.88
C ASP A 39 -12.73 -26.22 -9.56
N PRO A 40 -11.95 -26.18 -8.46
CA PRO A 40 -12.41 -25.61 -7.21
C PRO A 40 -12.88 -24.17 -7.38
N SER A 41 -13.96 -23.83 -6.66
CA SER A 41 -14.46 -22.45 -6.69
C SER A 41 -13.43 -21.43 -6.22
N LEU A 42 -13.59 -20.17 -6.63
CA LEU A 42 -12.74 -19.07 -6.16
C LEU A 42 -12.75 -18.94 -4.62
N LEU A 43 -13.84 -19.30 -3.95
CA LEU A 43 -13.86 -19.37 -2.48
C LEU A 43 -12.84 -20.37 -1.97
N HIS A 44 -12.85 -21.60 -2.50
CA HIS A 44 -11.91 -22.63 -2.09
C HIS A 44 -10.46 -22.24 -2.40
N SER A 45 -10.22 -21.66 -3.58
CA SER A 45 -8.89 -21.27 -4.06
C SER A 45 -8.32 -20.05 -3.35
N LEU A 46 -9.13 -19.07 -2.95
CA LEU A 46 -8.66 -17.79 -2.42
C LEU A 46 -8.93 -17.59 -0.92
N CYS A 47 -9.81 -18.37 -0.29
CA CYS A 47 -10.24 -18.15 1.09
C CYS A 47 -9.78 -19.24 2.05
N THR A 48 -9.63 -18.88 3.32
CA THR A 48 -9.51 -19.81 4.45
C THR A 48 -10.79 -19.70 5.29
N GLY A 49 -11.61 -20.74 5.27
CA GLY A 49 -13.01 -20.64 5.67
C GLY A 49 -13.76 -19.66 4.76
N SER A 50 -14.54 -18.74 5.33
CA SER A 50 -15.26 -17.70 4.58
C SER A 50 -14.48 -16.39 4.44
N TYR A 51 -13.18 -16.36 4.74
CA TYR A 51 -12.38 -15.13 4.72
C TYR A 51 -11.29 -15.17 3.65
N LEU A 52 -11.14 -14.07 2.90
CA LEU A 52 -10.11 -13.94 1.88
C LEU A 52 -8.73 -14.10 2.51
N ASP A 53 -7.97 -15.05 2.00
CA ASP A 53 -6.65 -15.40 2.49
C ASP A 53 -5.59 -14.81 1.55
N VAL A 54 -4.74 -13.97 2.11
CA VAL A 54 -3.72 -13.22 1.37
C VAL A 54 -2.65 -14.12 0.76
N GLU A 55 -2.29 -15.22 1.42
CA GLU A 55 -1.23 -16.12 0.96
C GLU A 55 -1.77 -17.01 -0.15
N LYS A 56 -3.01 -17.47 -0.01
CA LYS A 56 -3.72 -18.13 -1.11
C LYS A 56 -3.90 -17.21 -2.31
N THR A 57 -4.28 -15.95 -2.08
CA THR A 57 -4.40 -14.94 -3.15
C THR A 57 -3.07 -14.70 -3.86
N ALA A 58 -1.99 -14.52 -3.12
CA ALA A 58 -0.64 -14.36 -3.69
C ALA A 58 -0.19 -15.62 -4.45
N ARG A 59 -0.44 -16.81 -3.91
CA ARG A 59 -0.12 -18.08 -4.59
C ARG A 59 -0.91 -18.24 -5.88
N TRP A 60 -2.20 -17.94 -5.87
CA TRP A 60 -3.04 -18.00 -7.06
C TRP A 60 -2.53 -17.05 -8.13
N PHE A 61 -2.26 -15.78 -7.79
CA PHE A 61 -1.74 -14.80 -8.73
C PHE A 61 -0.34 -15.17 -9.25
N TYR A 62 0.51 -15.74 -8.39
CA TYR A 62 1.81 -16.27 -8.79
C TYR A 62 1.68 -17.35 -9.87
N GLN A 63 0.74 -18.30 -9.72
CA GLN A 63 0.51 -19.34 -10.72
C GLN A 63 -0.07 -18.74 -12.00
N LEU A 64 -0.96 -17.75 -11.89
CA LEU A 64 -1.50 -17.03 -13.04
C LEU A 64 -0.38 -16.38 -13.87
N VAL A 65 0.51 -15.60 -13.22
CA VAL A 65 1.64 -14.95 -13.90
C VAL A 65 2.55 -15.98 -14.57
N ARG A 66 2.86 -17.09 -13.88
CA ARG A 66 3.66 -18.19 -14.43
C ARG A 66 3.02 -18.79 -15.68
N ALA A 67 1.71 -18.98 -15.68
CA ALA A 67 0.99 -19.59 -16.79
C ALA A 67 0.88 -18.65 -18.01
N ILE A 68 0.66 -17.36 -17.78
CA ILE A 68 0.48 -16.38 -18.87
C ILE A 68 1.80 -15.86 -19.43
N TRP A 69 2.90 -15.86 -18.65
CA TRP A 69 4.16 -15.25 -19.04
C TRP A 69 4.68 -15.70 -20.41
N PRO A 70 4.70 -17.01 -20.75
CA PRO A 70 5.18 -17.47 -22.06
C PRO A 70 4.35 -16.95 -23.25
N ALA A 71 3.10 -16.53 -23.03
CA ALA A 71 2.24 -15.97 -24.06
C ALA A 71 2.43 -14.46 -24.25
N LEU A 72 3.14 -13.79 -23.34
CA LEU A 72 3.42 -12.35 -23.44
C LEU A 72 4.59 -12.08 -24.38
N ARG A 73 4.51 -11.00 -25.17
CA ARG A 73 5.56 -10.61 -26.13
C ARG A 73 6.89 -10.31 -25.43
N GLU A 74 6.81 -9.81 -24.21
CA GLU A 74 7.95 -9.48 -23.36
C GLU A 74 8.80 -10.70 -23.04
N SER A 75 8.21 -11.91 -23.00
CA SER A 75 8.91 -13.15 -22.68
C SER A 75 10.01 -13.53 -23.68
N HIS A 76 9.94 -13.01 -24.91
CA HIS A 76 10.98 -13.23 -25.94
C HIS A 76 12.31 -12.54 -25.61
N HIS A 77 12.27 -11.43 -24.86
CA HIS A 77 13.45 -10.62 -24.56
C HIS A 77 13.76 -10.57 -23.06
N TRP A 78 12.80 -10.92 -22.22
CA TRP A 78 12.89 -10.86 -20.77
C TRP A 78 12.66 -12.23 -20.14
N HIS A 79 13.55 -12.58 -19.22
CA HIS A 79 13.49 -13.80 -18.44
C HIS A 79 12.84 -13.49 -17.10
N LEU A 80 11.73 -14.17 -16.80
CA LEU A 80 11.02 -14.06 -15.53
C LEU A 80 11.56 -15.08 -14.54
N VAL A 81 12.04 -14.58 -13.40
CA VAL A 81 12.38 -15.37 -12.22
C VAL A 81 11.32 -15.10 -11.17
N LEU A 82 10.59 -16.16 -10.83
CA LEU A 82 9.55 -16.16 -9.83
C LEU A 82 10.16 -16.40 -8.43
N LEU A 83 9.84 -15.55 -7.45
CA LEU A 83 10.29 -15.71 -6.07
C LEU A 83 9.18 -16.31 -5.20
N PRO A 84 9.49 -17.06 -4.13
CA PRO A 84 8.48 -17.70 -3.29
C PRO A 84 7.43 -16.70 -2.79
N PRO A 85 6.14 -16.91 -3.10
CA PRO A 85 5.09 -15.99 -2.67
C PRO A 85 4.86 -16.10 -1.16
N ARG A 86 4.65 -14.96 -0.51
CA ARG A 86 4.17 -14.88 0.87
C ARG A 86 2.87 -14.10 0.89
N ARG A 87 2.86 -12.92 1.50
CA ARG A 87 1.77 -11.94 1.46
C ARG A 87 1.89 -10.97 0.26
N SER A 88 2.88 -11.17 -0.59
CA SER A 88 3.11 -10.43 -1.84
C SER A 88 3.67 -11.38 -2.89
N CYS A 89 3.52 -11.01 -4.16
CA CYS A 89 4.18 -11.71 -5.25
C CYS A 89 5.42 -10.91 -5.66
N GLN A 90 6.57 -11.55 -5.64
CA GLN A 90 7.82 -10.92 -6.05
C GLN A 90 8.37 -11.62 -7.29
N PHE A 91 8.78 -10.80 -8.24
CA PHE A 91 9.28 -11.22 -9.55
C PHE A 91 10.58 -10.48 -9.84
N LYS A 92 11.50 -11.16 -10.52
CA LYS A 92 12.65 -10.52 -11.14
C LYS A 92 12.54 -10.73 -12.64
N VAL A 93 12.59 -9.66 -13.42
CA VAL A 93 12.67 -9.73 -14.89
C VAL A 93 14.04 -9.25 -15.33
N THR A 94 14.71 -10.01 -16.17
CA THR A 94 16.07 -9.70 -16.66
C THR A 94 16.22 -9.98 -18.15
N ASN A 95 16.91 -9.11 -18.88
CA ASN A 95 17.29 -9.33 -20.29
C ASN A 95 18.80 -9.60 -20.45
N GLY A 96 19.51 -9.83 -19.35
CA GLY A 96 20.96 -10.03 -19.30
C GLY A 96 21.78 -8.75 -19.11
N ARG A 97 21.24 -7.57 -19.47
CA ARG A 97 21.87 -6.26 -19.22
C ARG A 97 21.22 -5.54 -18.05
N GLU A 98 19.90 -5.56 -18.03
CA GLU A 98 19.06 -4.89 -17.06
C GLU A 98 18.28 -5.93 -16.25
N SER A 99 18.05 -5.62 -14.98
CA SER A 99 17.30 -6.47 -14.08
C SER A 99 16.39 -5.61 -13.21
N TYR A 100 15.08 -5.87 -13.27
CA TYR A 100 14.10 -5.21 -12.42
C TYR A 100 13.51 -6.18 -11.42
N ARG A 101 13.42 -5.74 -10.16
CA ARG A 101 12.66 -6.43 -9.12
C ARG A 101 11.29 -5.76 -9.00
N ILE A 102 10.24 -6.56 -9.13
CA ILE A 102 8.86 -6.12 -9.06
C ILE A 102 8.22 -6.83 -7.87
N GLU A 103 7.60 -6.05 -6.99
CA GLU A 103 6.75 -6.57 -5.92
C GLU A 103 5.32 -6.13 -6.16
N MET A 104 4.41 -7.10 -6.23
CA MET A 104 2.99 -6.87 -6.34
C MET A 104 2.31 -7.09 -5.00
N LEU A 105 1.62 -6.05 -4.54
CA LEU A 105 0.78 -6.03 -3.36
C LEU A 105 -0.69 -6.06 -3.78
N PHE A 106 -1.50 -6.75 -3.00
CA PHE A 106 -2.93 -6.86 -3.25
C PHE A 106 -3.68 -5.85 -2.39
N GLY A 107 -4.74 -5.27 -2.94
CA GLY A 107 -5.58 -4.32 -2.23
C GLY A 107 -7.05 -4.50 -2.58
N VAL A 108 -7.90 -4.59 -1.56
CA VAL A 108 -9.35 -4.60 -1.74
C VAL A 108 -9.89 -3.24 -1.31
N ARG A 109 -10.64 -2.60 -2.20
CA ARG A 109 -11.21 -1.27 -1.97
C ARG A 109 -12.39 -1.35 -1.02
N GLN A 110 -12.46 -0.44 -0.04
CA GLN A 110 -13.60 -0.34 0.86
C GLN A 110 -14.72 0.48 0.21
N GLY A 111 -15.74 -0.21 -0.31
CA GLY A 111 -16.90 0.40 -0.97
C GLY A 111 -16.47 1.38 -2.06
N ASN A 112 -17.03 2.59 -2.01
CA ASN A 112 -16.72 3.67 -2.97
C ASN A 112 -15.65 4.66 -2.46
N SER A 113 -15.00 4.40 -1.33
CA SER A 113 -13.96 5.27 -0.77
C SER A 113 -12.59 5.08 -1.43
N ASP A 114 -11.62 5.89 -1.04
CA ASP A 114 -10.20 5.79 -1.40
C ASP A 114 -9.37 5.02 -0.35
N VAL A 115 -10.06 4.32 0.56
CA VAL A 115 -9.46 3.44 1.56
C VAL A 115 -9.42 2.02 1.01
N PHE A 116 -8.28 1.37 1.21
CA PHE A 116 -8.06 -0.01 0.82
C PHE A 116 -7.66 -0.82 2.04
N VAL A 117 -7.89 -2.12 2.00
CA VAL A 117 -7.23 -3.08 2.87
C VAL A 117 -6.19 -3.81 2.03
N SER A 118 -4.94 -3.88 2.49
CA SER A 118 -3.82 -4.35 1.69
C SER A 118 -3.22 -5.65 2.22
N SER A 119 -2.48 -6.33 1.36
CA SER A 119 -1.74 -7.53 1.71
C SER A 119 -0.47 -7.25 2.53
N GLN A 120 -0.02 -5.99 2.53
CA GLN A 120 1.19 -5.55 3.20
C GLN A 120 1.07 -5.77 4.71
N PRO A 121 1.95 -6.59 5.32
CA PRO A 121 1.90 -6.85 6.74
C PRO A 121 2.25 -5.59 7.53
N ARG A 122 1.64 -5.45 8.71
CA ARG A 122 2.03 -4.42 9.69
C ARG A 122 3.06 -4.92 10.68
N GLN A 123 3.03 -6.22 10.97
CA GLN A 123 3.80 -6.88 12.02
C GLN A 123 4.29 -8.24 11.49
N ALA A 124 5.39 -8.75 12.05
CA ALA A 124 6.01 -10.00 11.63
C ALA A 124 5.04 -11.20 11.62
N HIS A 125 4.06 -11.24 12.53
CA HIS A 125 3.12 -12.36 12.70
C HIS A 125 1.67 -11.99 12.33
N THR A 126 1.47 -11.32 11.19
CA THR A 126 0.12 -11.01 10.70
C THR A 126 -0.52 -12.25 10.08
N SER A 127 -1.61 -12.78 10.66
CA SER A 127 -2.37 -13.92 10.11
C SER A 127 -2.78 -13.71 8.65
N SER A 128 -2.80 -14.78 7.85
CA SER A 128 -3.09 -14.76 6.41
C SER A 128 -4.47 -14.19 6.05
N THR A 129 -5.44 -14.26 6.97
CA THR A 129 -6.80 -13.72 6.78
C THR A 129 -6.95 -12.26 7.21
N ILE A 130 -5.92 -11.66 7.80
CA ILE A 130 -5.92 -10.26 8.23
C ILE A 130 -5.40 -9.38 7.09
N TRP A 131 -6.16 -8.36 6.74
CA TRP A 131 -5.82 -7.34 5.73
C TRP A 131 -5.74 -5.96 6.41
N PRO A 132 -4.53 -5.45 6.65
CA PRO A 132 -4.34 -4.11 7.21
C PRO A 132 -4.91 -2.99 6.35
N GLU A 133 -5.46 -1.96 6.99
CA GLU A 133 -5.91 -0.75 6.32
C GLU A 133 -4.74 0.04 5.71
N SER A 134 -4.95 0.54 4.50
CA SER A 134 -4.00 1.30 3.71
C SER A 134 -4.65 2.55 3.11
N TYR A 135 -3.89 3.65 3.15
CA TYR A 135 -4.27 4.94 2.60
C TYR A 135 -3.44 5.35 1.39
N ALA A 136 -2.67 4.43 0.80
CA ALA A 136 -1.75 4.72 -0.29
C ALA A 136 -2.45 5.38 -1.50
N VAL A 137 -3.70 5.00 -1.80
CA VAL A 137 -4.48 5.62 -2.89
C VAL A 137 -4.92 7.04 -2.54
N ALA A 138 -5.33 7.29 -1.29
CA ALA A 138 -5.65 8.63 -0.82
C ALA A 138 -4.41 9.55 -0.83
N GLU A 139 -3.25 9.05 -0.38
CA GLU A 139 -1.98 9.78 -0.46
C GLU A 139 -1.57 10.08 -1.90
N MET A 140 -1.72 9.10 -2.80
CA MET A 140 -1.47 9.27 -4.23
C MET A 140 -2.35 10.36 -4.83
N LYS A 141 -3.65 10.37 -4.49
CA LYS A 141 -4.56 11.43 -4.91
C LYS A 141 -4.19 12.80 -4.35
N PHE A 142 -3.69 12.87 -3.12
CA PHE A 142 -3.15 14.10 -2.56
C PHE A 142 -1.97 14.63 -3.39
N PHE A 143 -0.97 13.79 -3.69
CA PHE A 143 0.15 14.22 -4.55
C PHE A 143 -0.30 14.61 -5.95
N ARG A 144 -1.29 13.91 -6.52
CA ARG A 144 -1.89 14.29 -7.80
C ARG A 144 -2.59 15.65 -7.72
N TYR A 145 -3.30 15.94 -6.63
CA TYR A 145 -3.91 17.25 -6.38
C TYR A 145 -2.85 18.36 -6.31
N ILE A 146 -1.75 18.12 -5.58
CA ILE A 146 -0.61 19.04 -5.50
C ILE A 146 0.02 19.27 -6.88
N ALA A 147 0.29 18.21 -7.63
CA ALA A 147 0.92 18.29 -8.96
C ALA A 147 0.12 19.15 -9.94
N ARG A 148 -1.21 19.10 -9.89
CA ARG A 148 -2.10 19.93 -10.74
C ARG A 148 -2.03 21.44 -10.41
N ARG A 149 -1.60 21.81 -9.21
CA ARG A 149 -1.50 23.19 -8.73
C ARG A 149 -0.06 23.68 -8.65
N ALA A 150 0.90 22.80 -8.93
CA ALA A 150 2.31 23.11 -8.87
C ALA A 150 2.72 24.01 -10.04
N PRO A 151 3.54 25.05 -9.83
CA PRO A 151 4.16 25.75 -10.93
C PRO A 151 5.12 24.80 -11.69
N PRO A 152 5.41 25.06 -12.99
CA PRO A 152 6.26 24.17 -13.80
C PRO A 152 7.65 23.93 -13.22
N ASP A 153 8.19 24.89 -12.47
CA ASP A 153 9.50 24.84 -11.82
C ASP A 153 9.46 24.35 -10.36
N SER A 154 8.35 23.70 -9.95
CA SER A 154 8.20 23.18 -8.60
C SER A 154 9.12 21.98 -8.33
N LEU A 155 9.77 21.98 -7.18
CA LEU A 155 10.73 20.97 -6.76
C LEU A 155 10.27 20.14 -5.55
N HIS A 156 8.98 20.15 -5.20
CA HIS A 156 8.44 19.42 -4.04
C HIS A 156 8.77 17.91 -4.07
N LEU A 157 8.65 17.25 -5.23
CA LEU A 157 9.05 15.84 -5.37
C LEU A 157 10.57 15.66 -5.35
N LYS A 158 11.36 16.65 -5.79
CA LYS A 158 12.82 16.60 -5.69
C LYS A 158 13.29 16.68 -4.25
N CYS A 159 12.61 17.46 -3.39
CA CYS A 159 12.86 17.44 -1.96
C CYS A 159 12.63 16.06 -1.36
N LEU A 160 11.50 15.40 -1.68
CA LEU A 160 11.23 14.04 -1.23
C LEU A 160 12.31 13.06 -1.73
N GLN A 161 12.67 13.12 -3.01
CA GLN A 161 13.71 12.28 -3.62
C GLN A 161 15.07 12.43 -2.94
N PHE A 162 15.44 13.66 -2.57
CA PHE A 162 16.69 13.96 -1.86
C PHE A 162 16.77 13.16 -0.55
N PHE A 163 15.75 13.27 0.31
CA PHE A 163 15.72 12.56 1.59
C PHE A 163 15.60 11.05 1.44
N THR A 164 14.88 10.54 0.44
CA THR A 164 14.83 9.08 0.20
C THR A 164 16.20 8.48 -0.17
N ARG A 165 17.08 9.27 -0.80
CA ARG A 165 18.45 8.84 -1.12
C ARG A 165 19.38 9.00 0.08
N LEU A 166 19.19 10.05 0.87
CA LEU A 166 19.95 10.30 2.09
C LEU A 166 19.65 9.29 3.20
N GLN A 167 18.46 8.69 3.19
CA GLN A 167 18.03 7.64 4.13
C GLN A 167 18.92 6.40 4.22
N LEU A 168 19.88 6.23 3.30
CA LEU A 168 20.95 5.24 3.44
C LEU A 168 21.81 5.45 4.71
N GLY A 169 21.70 6.59 5.42
CA GLY A 169 22.40 6.85 6.68
C GLY A 169 21.54 7.23 7.90
N LEU A 170 20.22 7.42 7.78
CA LEU A 170 19.44 8.19 8.79
C LEU A 170 18.45 7.39 9.66
N GLY A 171 18.29 6.09 9.45
CA GLY A 171 17.41 5.24 10.27
C GLY A 171 15.89 5.50 10.17
N PHE A 172 15.44 6.63 9.62
CA PHE A 172 14.02 6.93 9.42
C PHE A 172 13.45 6.31 8.13
N SER A 173 12.19 5.86 8.18
CA SER A 173 11.51 5.28 7.01
C SER A 173 11.18 6.31 5.92
N THR A 174 11.16 5.89 4.65
CA THR A 174 10.68 6.73 3.51
C THR A 174 9.27 7.29 3.75
N TYR A 175 8.45 6.53 4.47
CA TYR A 175 7.08 6.91 4.84
C TYR A 175 7.03 8.08 5.82
N THR A 176 7.98 8.15 6.76
CA THR A 176 8.12 9.27 7.72
C THR A 176 8.34 10.58 6.97
N ILE A 177 9.34 10.62 6.10
CA ILE A 177 9.66 11.81 5.30
C ILE A 177 8.50 12.19 4.38
N LYS A 178 7.88 11.21 3.71
CA LYS A 178 6.70 11.44 2.88
C LYS A 178 5.59 12.12 3.69
N THR A 179 5.33 11.65 4.91
CA THR A 179 4.29 12.22 5.78
C THR A 179 4.60 13.67 6.16
N ILE A 180 5.86 13.98 6.52
CA ILE A 180 6.31 15.36 6.81
C ILE A 180 6.11 16.26 5.59
N VAL A 181 6.54 15.81 4.40
CA VAL A 181 6.37 16.57 3.16
C VAL A 181 4.90 16.82 2.85
N MET A 182 4.01 15.84 3.09
CA MET A 182 2.58 16.02 2.90
C MET A 182 1.99 17.08 3.85
N HIS A 183 2.42 17.10 5.13
CA HIS A 183 2.03 18.16 6.07
C HIS A 183 2.56 19.53 5.65
N LEU A 184 3.81 19.63 5.21
CA LEU A 184 4.34 20.90 4.70
C LEU A 184 3.60 21.37 3.45
N LEU A 185 3.22 20.46 2.55
CA LEU A 185 2.43 20.76 1.35
C LEU A 185 1.00 21.21 1.66
N SER A 186 0.45 20.86 2.83
CA SER A 186 -0.89 21.33 3.23
C SER A 186 -0.87 22.71 3.89
N ILE A 187 0.28 23.14 4.40
CA ILE A 187 0.44 24.43 5.11
C ILE A 187 1.05 25.50 4.20
N LEU A 188 1.99 25.13 3.34
CA LEU A 188 2.74 26.07 2.51
C LEU A 188 2.17 26.18 1.09
N PRO A 189 2.04 27.39 0.54
CA PRO A 189 1.54 27.59 -0.83
C PRO A 189 2.54 27.07 -1.87
N MET A 190 2.04 26.61 -3.02
CA MET A 190 2.87 26.02 -4.09
C MET A 190 3.93 26.96 -4.67
N SER A 191 3.74 28.28 -4.54
CA SER A 191 4.74 29.28 -4.91
C SER A 191 6.05 29.17 -4.10
N GLN A 192 6.00 28.61 -2.89
CA GLN A 192 7.16 28.41 -2.02
C GLN A 192 7.92 27.11 -2.31
N TRP A 193 7.47 26.32 -3.27
CA TRP A 193 8.13 25.06 -3.69
C TRP A 193 8.94 25.21 -4.98
N ARG A 194 9.16 26.45 -5.43
CA ARG A 194 9.97 26.77 -6.62
C ARG A 194 11.46 26.59 -6.38
N ARG A 195 12.24 26.56 -7.46
CA ARG A 195 13.70 26.40 -7.44
C ARG A 195 14.43 27.32 -6.46
N ARG A 196 14.04 28.60 -6.39
CA ARG A 196 14.65 29.60 -5.50
C ARG A 196 14.51 29.27 -4.00
N HIS A 197 13.56 28.42 -3.63
CA HIS A 197 13.30 28.02 -2.24
C HIS A 197 13.78 26.60 -1.94
N PHE A 198 14.44 25.92 -2.87
CA PHE A 198 14.77 24.49 -2.76
C PHE A 198 15.54 24.15 -1.48
N VAL A 199 16.65 24.84 -1.22
CA VAL A 199 17.47 24.62 -0.01
C VAL A 199 16.66 24.91 1.25
N ARG A 200 15.86 25.98 1.25
CA ARG A 200 14.95 26.28 2.37
C ARG A 200 13.95 25.16 2.61
N ARG A 201 13.34 24.59 1.57
CA ARG A 201 12.42 23.45 1.73
C ARG A 201 13.12 22.21 2.30
N LEU A 202 14.39 21.97 1.95
CA LEU A 202 15.17 20.89 2.55
C LEU A 202 15.41 21.13 4.04
N MET A 203 15.77 22.36 4.43
CA MET A 203 15.94 22.73 5.83
C MET A 203 14.64 22.59 6.62
N ASP A 204 13.52 23.10 6.11
CA ASP A 204 12.21 22.97 6.76
C ASP A 204 11.79 21.50 6.95
N ILE A 205 12.12 20.60 6.01
CA ILE A 205 11.86 19.16 6.18
C ILE A 205 12.74 18.57 7.29
N SER A 206 14.02 18.93 7.33
CA SER A 206 14.96 18.48 8.38
C SER A 206 14.55 18.99 9.76
N GLU A 207 14.17 20.27 9.86
CA GLU A 207 13.68 20.89 11.09
C GLU A 207 12.36 20.27 11.54
N SER A 208 11.42 20.06 10.60
CA SER A 208 10.16 19.36 10.91
C SER A 208 10.40 17.94 11.42
N LEU A 209 11.37 17.22 10.85
CA LEU A 209 11.76 15.89 11.34
C LEU A 209 12.29 15.99 12.77
N ARG A 210 13.22 16.91 13.04
CA ARG A 210 13.76 17.17 14.38
C ARG A 210 12.65 17.40 15.40
N THR A 211 11.79 18.39 15.13
CA THR A 211 10.67 18.72 16.03
C THR A 211 9.74 17.53 16.23
N CYS A 212 9.46 16.73 15.19
CA CYS A 212 8.64 15.53 15.34
C CYS A 212 9.30 14.49 16.25
N VAL A 213 10.62 14.29 16.18
CA VAL A 213 11.35 13.35 17.03
C VAL A 213 11.39 13.86 18.47
N GLU A 214 11.76 15.13 18.69
CA GLU A 214 11.79 15.79 20.01
C GLU A 214 10.42 15.71 20.71
N MET A 215 9.35 16.00 19.98
CA MET A 215 7.98 15.93 20.49
C MET A 215 7.41 14.51 20.49
N ARG A 216 8.17 13.52 19.99
CA ARG A 216 7.77 12.10 19.83
C ARG A 216 6.44 11.96 19.10
N ARG A 217 6.18 12.86 18.15
CA ARG A 217 4.87 13.01 17.52
C ARG A 217 4.99 13.36 16.05
N LEU A 218 4.53 12.44 15.22
CA LEU A 218 4.24 12.65 13.81
C LEU A 218 2.87 12.07 13.52
N ASN A 219 1.84 12.92 13.41
CA ASN A 219 0.50 12.44 13.10
C ASN A 219 0.44 11.94 11.64
N HIS A 220 -0.23 10.81 11.42
CA HIS A 220 -0.54 10.30 10.10
C HIS A 220 -1.26 11.36 9.27
N PHE A 221 -0.86 11.56 8.01
CA PHE A 221 -1.40 12.66 7.19
C PHE A 221 -2.89 12.50 6.83
N ILE A 222 -3.33 11.28 6.51
CA ILE A 222 -4.72 11.00 6.10
C ILE A 222 -5.69 10.85 7.29
N VAL A 223 -5.32 10.11 8.34
CA VAL A 223 -6.24 9.74 9.43
C VAL A 223 -6.46 10.90 10.39
N GLY A 224 -7.73 11.27 10.59
CA GLY A 224 -8.12 12.41 11.42
C GLY A 224 -7.88 13.77 10.76
N ASN A 225 -7.57 13.81 9.46
CA ASN A 225 -7.33 15.05 8.73
C ASN A 225 -8.57 15.50 7.98
N GLN A 226 -9.24 16.53 8.51
CA GLN A 226 -10.45 17.11 7.92
C GLN A 226 -10.15 18.15 6.84
N ARG A 227 -8.89 18.49 6.60
CA ARG A 227 -8.45 19.51 5.62
C ARG A 227 -7.96 18.89 4.31
N LEU A 228 -8.39 17.67 4.01
CA LEU A 228 -8.04 16.99 2.77
C LEU A 228 -8.80 17.59 1.58
N PRO A 229 -8.20 17.64 0.38
CA PRO A 229 -8.88 18.09 -0.83
C PRO A 229 -10.14 17.28 -1.14
N GLU A 230 -11.19 17.93 -1.67
CA GLU A 230 -12.51 17.35 -1.97
C GLU A 230 -12.48 16.09 -2.86
N GLY A 231 -11.44 15.92 -3.67
CA GLY A 231 -11.27 14.74 -4.53
C GLY A 231 -10.85 13.45 -3.81
N ILE A 232 -10.55 13.51 -2.51
CA ILE A 232 -10.16 12.37 -1.68
C ILE A 232 -11.37 11.95 -0.84
N ARG A 233 -11.94 10.80 -1.20
CA ARG A 233 -13.15 10.27 -0.56
C ARG A 233 -12.77 9.30 0.55
N LEU A 234 -13.04 9.68 1.80
CA LEU A 234 -12.78 8.83 2.96
C LEU A 234 -14.07 8.58 3.73
N PRO A 235 -14.21 7.41 4.37
CA PRO A 235 -15.31 7.15 5.29
C PRO A 235 -15.28 8.15 6.47
N PRO A 236 -16.44 8.56 7.01
CA PRO A 236 -16.51 9.48 8.15
C PRO A 236 -15.66 9.04 9.35
N GLU A 237 -15.58 7.73 9.60
CA GLU A 237 -14.83 7.18 10.73
C GLU A 237 -13.33 7.44 10.60
N VAL A 238 -12.80 7.56 9.38
CA VAL A 238 -11.38 7.88 9.12
C VAL A 238 -11.12 9.37 9.32
N LEU A 239 -12.03 10.22 8.86
CA LEU A 239 -11.91 11.69 8.98
C LEU A 239 -12.07 12.16 10.43
N MET A 240 -12.94 11.49 11.19
CA MET A 240 -13.25 11.80 12.59
C MET A 240 -12.39 11.00 13.58
N ALA A 241 -11.57 10.07 13.11
CA ALA A 241 -10.66 9.31 13.97
C ALA A 241 -9.68 10.25 14.70
N ARG A 242 -9.29 9.84 15.91
CA ARG A 242 -8.15 10.46 16.59
C ARG A 242 -6.90 10.35 15.71
N SER A 243 -6.10 11.41 15.69
CA SER A 243 -4.85 11.45 14.93
C SER A 243 -3.96 10.25 15.30
N CYS A 244 -3.55 9.48 14.30
CA CYS A 244 -2.70 8.31 14.52
C CYS A 244 -1.23 8.75 14.58
N ASN A 245 -0.58 8.70 15.74
CA ASN A 245 0.85 9.03 15.86
C ASN A 245 1.71 7.92 15.25
N LEU A 246 2.51 8.24 14.23
CA LEU A 246 3.48 7.34 13.61
C LEU A 246 4.72 7.10 14.48
N PHE A 247 5.01 8.01 15.41
CA PHE A 247 6.10 7.90 16.38
C PHE A 247 5.64 7.36 17.72
N HIS A 248 4.57 6.56 17.74
CA HIS A 248 4.09 5.93 18.96
C HIS A 248 5.19 5.10 19.65
N ASP A 249 6.01 4.39 18.88
CA ASP A 249 7.11 3.59 19.43
C ASP A 249 8.15 4.46 20.16
N LEU A 250 8.42 5.69 19.68
CA LEU A 250 9.32 6.63 20.36
C LEU A 250 8.74 7.17 21.67
N VAL A 251 7.41 7.16 21.82
CA VAL A 251 6.76 7.49 23.09
C VAL A 251 6.95 6.36 24.09
N MET A 252 6.86 5.11 23.63
CA MET A 252 6.87 3.91 24.47
C MET A 252 8.29 3.44 24.84
N ASP A 253 9.28 3.67 23.97
CA ASP A 253 10.66 3.21 24.15
C ASP A 253 11.66 4.39 24.22
N PRO A 254 12.19 4.71 25.42
CA PRO A 254 13.23 5.73 25.61
C PRO A 254 14.54 5.45 24.88
N PHE A 255 14.87 4.17 24.64
CA PHE A 255 16.07 3.79 23.90
C PHE A 255 15.89 4.09 22.41
N ALA A 256 14.77 3.67 21.81
CA ALA A 256 14.43 4.03 20.43
C ALA A 256 14.40 5.55 20.22
N HIS A 257 13.89 6.31 21.19
CA HIS A 257 13.93 7.77 21.15
C HIS A 257 15.36 8.33 21.18
N SER A 258 16.20 7.86 22.10
CA SER A 258 17.61 8.30 22.18
C SER A 258 18.38 7.97 20.91
N GLN A 259 18.14 6.79 20.32
CA GLN A 259 18.72 6.39 19.05
C GLN A 259 18.24 7.27 17.89
N ALA A 260 16.94 7.60 17.84
CA ALA A 260 16.41 8.51 16.82
C ALA A 260 17.00 9.93 16.95
N MET A 261 17.23 10.40 18.18
CA MET A 261 17.90 11.68 18.44
C MET A 261 19.38 11.66 18.00
N SER A 262 20.12 10.58 18.27
CA SER A 262 21.52 10.47 17.85
C SER A 262 21.66 10.42 16.33
N GLN A 263 20.82 9.63 15.65
CA GLN A 263 20.78 9.54 14.18
C GLN A 263 20.50 10.89 13.50
N TYR A 264 19.83 11.80 14.21
CA TYR A 264 19.60 13.14 13.72
C TYR A 264 20.80 14.08 13.93
N MET A 265 21.54 13.96 15.03
CA MET A 265 22.69 14.85 15.31
C MET A 265 23.86 14.66 14.34
N ASP A 266 23.84 13.55 13.57
CA ASP A 266 24.80 13.25 12.51
C ASP A 266 24.42 13.83 11.13
N LEU A 267 23.34 14.64 11.02
CA LEU A 267 22.86 15.35 9.81
C LEU A 267 23.39 16.79 9.68
#